data_AF-A0A433F5I4-F1
#
_entry.id   AF-A0A433F5I4-F1
#
_cell.length_a   1.000
_cell.length_b   1.000
_cell.length_c   1.000
_cell.angle_alpha   90.00
_cell.angle_beta   90.00
_cell.angle_gamma   90.00
#
_symmetry.space_group_name_H-M   'P 1'
#
loop_
_entity.id
_entity.type
_entity.pdbx_description
1 polymer ?
#
loop_
_entity_poly.entity_id
_entity_poly.type
_entity_poly.pdbx_seq_one_letter_code
_entity_poly.pdbx_strand_id
1 'polypeptide(L)'
;MTELLALLGILLTLVFTVVNGFHDASNAVALPVRFNALTPRVALWLGAVFNLVGALLVGLVLNRMITFEIPVPLDVVGVVALLCSLVTAIGWDLATWWWRMPSSSTAAIGGAVVGALLGARAVGLLHGPLPVGPYLSWNVLVPLVVSPVVAFAAAYLLVPPLVHLVRHETPGRVNFRSGVVQATGAAAIHFGHGIQHARRTLWILMVLMLVLGSGFSRGSIPVWLVLLVGLCLGFGTLLGGWRIAYTLSSRVVTLDPLRGAIAQTVSGALLFVGGFLSPIPLSTSQTSTGAILGAGSAQKFRTVYHQTVVRLLLTWIVTAPVCGLVSGMLFLALSPLLPALP
;
A
#
# COMPACT_ATOMS: atom_id res chain seq x y z
N MET A 1 -7.61 -31.18 -3.87
CA MET A 1 -7.79 -30.22 -2.76
C MET A 1 -6.87 -29.02 -2.90
N THR A 2 -5.55 -29.20 -2.98
CA THR A 2 -4.56 -28.11 -3.13
C THR A 2 -4.82 -27.23 -4.36
N GLU A 3 -5.22 -27.83 -5.48
CA GLU A 3 -5.54 -27.07 -6.71
C GLU A 3 -6.72 -26.11 -6.51
N LEU A 4 -7.81 -26.59 -5.90
CA LEU A 4 -8.99 -25.77 -5.60
C LEU A 4 -8.64 -24.62 -4.64
N LEU A 5 -7.82 -24.89 -3.63
CA LEU A 5 -7.35 -23.86 -2.68
C LEU A 5 -6.46 -22.83 -3.38
N ALA A 6 -5.60 -23.25 -4.31
CA ALA A 6 -4.76 -22.34 -5.08
C ALA A 6 -5.61 -21.47 -6.02
N LEU A 7 -6.60 -22.04 -6.71
CA LEU A 7 -7.57 -21.31 -7.54
C LEU A 7 -8.34 -20.26 -6.72
N LEU A 8 -8.81 -20.64 -5.53
CA LEU A 8 -9.43 -19.70 -4.59
C LEU A 8 -8.46 -18.59 -4.17
N GLY A 9 -7.19 -18.93 -3.93
CA GLY A 9 -6.14 -17.97 -3.59
C GLY A 9 -5.89 -16.95 -4.69
N ILE A 10 -5.90 -17.39 -5.95
CA ILE A 10 -5.74 -16.50 -7.11
C ILE A 10 -6.92 -15.53 -7.18
N LEU A 11 -8.15 -16.04 -7.05
CA LEU A 11 -9.35 -15.21 -7.02
C LEU A 11 -9.28 -14.17 -5.90
N LEU A 12 -8.94 -14.59 -4.68
CA LEU A 12 -8.78 -13.69 -3.53
C LEU A 12 -7.66 -12.68 -3.74
N THR A 13 -6.58 -13.05 -4.43
CA THR A 13 -5.48 -12.13 -4.75
C THR A 13 -5.93 -11.03 -5.72
N LEU A 14 -6.78 -11.36 -6.70
CA LEU A 14 -7.39 -10.37 -7.59
C LEU A 14 -8.38 -9.46 -6.82
N VAL A 15 -9.19 -10.03 -5.93
CA VAL A 15 -10.08 -9.26 -5.05
C VAL A 15 -9.28 -8.30 -4.16
N PHE A 16 -8.21 -8.79 -3.53
CA PHE A 16 -7.29 -7.98 -2.73
C PHE A 16 -6.72 -6.81 -3.54
N THR A 17 -6.37 -7.06 -4.80
CA THR A 17 -5.85 -6.02 -5.72
C THR A 17 -6.90 -4.95 -6.03
N VAL A 18 -8.16 -5.34 -6.27
CA VAL A 18 -9.28 -4.39 -6.46
C VAL A 18 -9.55 -3.59 -5.19
N VAL A 19 -9.58 -4.25 -4.03
CA VAL A 19 -9.79 -3.62 -2.73
C VAL A 19 -8.72 -2.58 -2.45
N ASN A 20 -7.46 -2.92 -2.72
CA ASN A 20 -6.33 -2.02 -2.55
C ASN A 20 -6.36 -0.82 -3.49
N GLY A 21 -6.74 -1.05 -4.76
CA GLY A 21 -6.89 0.03 -5.72
C GLY A 21 -7.81 1.14 -5.22
N PHE A 22 -8.96 0.79 -4.65
CA PHE A 22 -9.93 1.78 -4.16
C PHE A 22 -9.51 2.37 -2.80
N HIS A 23 -9.00 1.54 -1.88
CA HIS A 23 -8.58 1.96 -0.55
C HIS A 23 -7.51 3.05 -0.63
N ASP A 24 -6.46 2.80 -1.43
CA ASP A 24 -5.29 3.66 -1.53
C ASP A 24 -5.44 4.78 -2.57
N ALA A 25 -6.47 4.75 -3.43
CA ALA A 25 -6.79 5.88 -4.31
C ALA A 25 -6.91 7.20 -3.54
N SER A 26 -7.41 7.11 -2.30
CA SER A 26 -7.52 8.21 -1.34
C SER A 26 -6.22 8.98 -1.13
N ASN A 27 -5.08 8.29 -1.11
CA ASN A 27 -3.78 8.85 -0.74
C ASN A 27 -3.23 9.83 -1.77
N ALA A 28 -3.68 9.71 -3.02
CA ALA A 28 -3.26 10.58 -4.13
C ALA A 28 -4.34 11.60 -4.52
N VAL A 29 -5.63 11.23 -4.37
CA VAL A 29 -6.77 12.01 -4.86
C VAL A 29 -7.29 13.03 -3.84
N ALA A 30 -7.04 12.81 -2.55
CA ALA A 30 -7.58 13.63 -1.46
C ALA A 30 -7.29 15.13 -1.57
N LEU A 31 -6.03 15.52 -1.78
CA LEU A 31 -5.63 16.93 -1.85
C LEU A 31 -6.00 17.58 -3.20
N PRO A 32 -5.67 16.96 -4.37
CA PRO A 32 -6.01 17.56 -5.66
C PRO A 32 -7.50 17.84 -5.82
N VAL A 33 -8.37 16.96 -5.31
CA VAL A 33 -9.82 17.17 -5.35
C VAL A 33 -10.25 18.22 -4.33
N ARG A 34 -9.71 18.20 -3.11
CA ARG A 34 -10.04 19.22 -2.08
C ARG A 34 -9.72 20.64 -2.54
N PHE A 35 -8.61 20.81 -3.26
CA PHE A 35 -8.16 22.13 -3.72
C PHE A 35 -8.60 22.48 -5.15
N ASN A 36 -9.54 21.71 -5.72
CA ASN A 36 -10.04 21.89 -7.10
C ASN A 36 -8.93 21.90 -8.16
N ALA A 37 -7.81 21.23 -7.91
CA ALA A 37 -6.74 21.01 -8.88
C ALA A 37 -7.16 19.99 -9.94
N LEU A 38 -7.93 18.97 -9.53
CA LEU A 38 -8.53 17.97 -10.41
C LEU A 38 -9.99 17.77 -10.03
N THR A 39 -10.83 17.51 -11.03
CA THR A 39 -12.19 17.01 -10.75
C THR A 39 -12.11 15.56 -10.26
N PRO A 40 -13.06 15.09 -9.43
CA PRO A 40 -13.07 13.72 -8.92
C PRO A 40 -12.90 12.66 -10.01
N ARG A 41 -13.61 12.81 -11.14
CA ARG A 41 -13.54 11.86 -12.25
C ARG A 41 -12.15 11.81 -12.89
N VAL A 42 -11.55 12.98 -13.16
CA VAL A 42 -10.22 13.05 -13.77
C VAL A 42 -9.16 12.49 -12.82
N ALA A 43 -9.27 12.77 -11.52
CA ALA A 43 -8.33 12.25 -10.54
C ALA A 43 -8.35 10.71 -10.45
N LEU A 44 -9.53 10.09 -10.50
CA LEU A 44 -9.64 8.62 -10.50
C LEU A 44 -9.12 7.99 -11.80
N TRP A 45 -9.43 8.59 -12.97
CA TRP A 45 -8.91 8.10 -14.25
C TRP A 45 -7.40 8.23 -14.36
N LEU A 46 -6.84 9.37 -13.94
CA LEU A 46 -5.41 9.57 -13.83
C LEU A 46 -4.80 8.48 -12.95
N GLY A 47 -5.38 8.23 -11.78
CA GLY A 47 -4.91 7.20 -10.87
C GLY A 47 -4.97 5.80 -11.45
N ALA A 48 -6.05 5.43 -12.12
CA ALA A 48 -6.21 4.12 -12.73
C ALA A 48 -5.16 3.87 -13.83
N VAL A 49 -4.92 4.87 -14.68
CA VAL A 49 -3.90 4.79 -15.74
C VAL A 49 -2.50 4.68 -15.14
N PHE A 50 -2.13 5.55 -14.20
CA PHE A 50 -0.78 5.51 -13.62
C PHE A 50 -0.53 4.27 -12.74
N ASN A 51 -1.56 3.74 -12.08
CA ASN A 51 -1.48 2.43 -11.41
C ASN A 51 -1.20 1.30 -12.41
N LEU A 52 -1.92 1.27 -13.54
CA LEU A 52 -1.70 0.29 -14.61
C LEU A 52 -0.30 0.41 -15.21
N VAL A 53 0.15 1.63 -15.52
CA VAL A 53 1.50 1.87 -16.09
C VAL A 53 2.59 1.45 -15.10
N GLY A 54 2.43 1.78 -13.80
CA GLY A 54 3.34 1.33 -12.76
C GLY A 54 3.39 -0.19 -12.64
N ALA A 55 2.24 -0.87 -12.72
CA ALA A 55 2.18 -2.33 -12.71
C ALA A 55 2.87 -2.97 -13.92
N LEU A 56 2.63 -2.44 -15.13
CA LEU A 56 3.28 -2.93 -16.37
C LEU A 56 4.80 -2.81 -16.32
N LEU A 57 5.32 -1.72 -15.74
CA LEU A 57 6.76 -1.53 -15.57
C LEU A 57 7.41 -2.64 -14.72
N VAL A 58 6.68 -3.18 -13.74
CA VAL A 58 7.16 -4.31 -12.94
C VAL A 58 7.39 -5.54 -13.79
N GLY A 59 6.46 -5.88 -14.67
CA GLY A 59 6.58 -7.02 -15.59
C GLY A 59 7.69 -6.86 -16.62
N LEU A 60 7.86 -5.64 -17.15
CA LEU A 60 8.73 -5.37 -18.29
C LEU A 60 10.17 -5.08 -17.89
N VAL A 61 10.39 -4.37 -16.78
CA VAL A 61 11.71 -3.80 -16.43
C VAL A 61 12.17 -4.23 -15.04
N LEU A 62 11.25 -4.41 -14.09
CA LEU A 62 11.58 -4.65 -12.67
C LEU A 62 11.31 -6.10 -12.24
N ASN A 63 11.24 -7.04 -13.18
CA ASN A 63 10.92 -8.45 -12.92
C ASN A 63 11.89 -9.11 -11.91
N ARG A 64 13.16 -8.70 -11.91
CA ARG A 64 14.19 -9.15 -10.96
C ARG A 64 14.04 -8.56 -9.55
N MET A 65 13.23 -7.51 -9.38
CA MET A 65 12.97 -6.86 -8.09
C MET A 65 11.73 -7.40 -7.36
N ILE A 66 11.11 -8.44 -7.91
CA ILE A 66 10.02 -9.17 -7.26
C ILE A 66 10.68 -10.10 -6.24
N THR A 67 11.10 -9.50 -5.14
CA THR A 67 11.68 -10.22 -4.01
C THR A 67 10.55 -10.61 -3.08
N PHE A 68 10.55 -11.88 -2.70
CA PHE A 68 9.56 -12.50 -1.82
C PHE A 68 9.65 -11.77 -0.48
N GLU A 69 8.68 -10.90 -0.15
CA GLU A 69 8.72 -10.11 1.09
C GLU A 69 8.81 -11.04 2.32
N ILE A 70 8.17 -12.22 2.24
CA ILE A 70 8.25 -13.29 3.24
C ILE A 70 8.30 -14.65 2.51
N PRO A 71 9.31 -15.50 2.74
CA PRO A 71 9.33 -16.84 2.16
C PRO A 71 8.17 -17.69 2.71
N VAL A 72 7.36 -18.22 1.81
CA VAL A 72 6.23 -19.12 2.12
C VAL A 72 6.55 -20.50 1.51
N PRO A 73 6.23 -21.62 2.20
CA PRO A 73 6.39 -22.95 1.64
C PRO A 73 5.70 -23.11 0.28
N LEU A 74 6.26 -23.94 -0.60
CA LEU A 74 5.72 -24.21 -1.93
C LEU A 74 4.87 -25.48 -1.94
N ASP A 75 3.96 -25.58 -0.97
CA ASP A 75 3.10 -26.73 -0.74
C ASP A 75 1.69 -26.29 -0.28
N VAL A 76 0.88 -27.23 0.17
CA VAL A 76 -0.49 -26.95 0.67
C VAL A 76 -0.49 -26.02 1.89
N VAL A 77 0.52 -26.10 2.76
CA VAL A 77 0.65 -25.25 3.96
C VAL A 77 0.85 -23.80 3.52
N GLY A 78 1.71 -23.58 2.52
CA GLY A 78 1.92 -22.25 1.95
C GLY A 78 0.67 -21.66 1.29
N VAL A 79 -0.08 -22.47 0.54
CA VAL A 79 -1.35 -22.04 -0.07
C VAL A 79 -2.37 -21.63 1.00
N VAL A 80 -2.56 -22.45 2.04
CA VAL A 80 -3.49 -22.12 3.13
C VAL A 80 -3.03 -20.89 3.91
N ALA A 81 -1.72 -20.73 4.14
CA ALA A 81 -1.19 -19.54 4.79
C ALA A 81 -1.51 -18.27 3.99
N LEU A 82 -1.33 -18.29 2.66
CA LEU A 82 -1.70 -17.17 1.79
C LEU A 82 -3.21 -16.92 1.77
N LEU A 83 -4.04 -17.95 1.77
CA LEU A 83 -5.50 -17.83 1.85
C LEU A 83 -5.94 -17.11 3.13
N CYS A 84 -5.49 -17.58 4.30
CA CYS A 84 -5.76 -16.92 5.59
C CYS A 84 -5.30 -15.47 5.58
N SER A 85 -4.13 -15.23 4.98
CA SER A 85 -3.54 -13.89 4.90
C SER A 85 -4.34 -12.93 4.04
N LEU A 86 -4.78 -13.39 2.86
CA LEU A 86 -5.59 -12.61 1.93
C LEU A 86 -6.96 -12.30 2.51
N VAL A 87 -7.65 -13.28 3.10
CA VAL A 87 -8.95 -13.07 3.76
C VAL A 87 -8.82 -12.04 4.88
N THR A 88 -7.78 -12.16 5.71
CA THR A 88 -7.52 -11.24 6.81
C THR A 88 -7.22 -9.83 6.32
N ALA A 89 -6.31 -9.69 5.34
CA ALA A 89 -5.92 -8.40 4.81
C ALA A 89 -7.07 -7.69 4.10
N ILE A 90 -7.86 -8.40 3.28
CA ILE A 90 -9.07 -7.87 2.64
C ILE A 90 -10.06 -7.39 3.72
N GLY A 91 -10.34 -8.24 4.72
CA GLY A 91 -11.26 -7.90 5.80
C GLY A 91 -10.82 -6.66 6.57
N TRP A 92 -9.53 -6.55 6.86
CA TRP A 92 -8.96 -5.40 7.56
C TRP A 92 -9.02 -4.11 6.71
N ASP A 93 -8.62 -4.17 5.44
CA ASP A 93 -8.66 -3.00 4.54
C ASP A 93 -10.10 -2.47 4.39
N LEU A 94 -11.10 -3.37 4.28
CA LEU A 94 -12.52 -3.00 4.25
C LEU A 94 -12.98 -2.40 5.59
N ALA A 95 -12.56 -2.95 6.72
CA ALA A 95 -12.90 -2.44 8.04
C ALA A 95 -12.31 -1.03 8.27
N THR A 96 -11.04 -0.82 7.94
CA THR A 96 -10.38 0.49 8.10
C THR A 96 -10.97 1.53 7.16
N TRP A 97 -11.32 1.13 5.93
CA TRP A 97 -12.10 1.99 5.04
C TRP A 97 -13.46 2.37 5.62
N TRP A 98 -14.17 1.41 6.21
CA TRP A 98 -15.47 1.66 6.85
C TRP A 98 -15.33 2.69 7.98
N TRP A 99 -14.29 2.55 8.81
CA TRP A 99 -13.93 3.47 9.89
C TRP A 99 -13.27 4.78 9.43
N ARG A 100 -13.09 4.96 8.12
CA ARG A 100 -12.47 6.15 7.50
C ARG A 100 -11.01 6.36 7.90
N MET A 101 -10.32 5.30 8.30
CA MET A 101 -8.93 5.35 8.76
C MET A 101 -7.98 4.88 7.65
N PRO A 102 -6.98 5.69 7.26
CA PRO A 102 -5.96 5.25 6.31
C PRO A 102 -5.07 4.18 6.96
N SER A 103 -5.18 2.95 6.48
CA SER A 103 -4.36 1.79 6.89
C SER A 103 -3.28 1.47 5.85
N SER A 104 -2.25 0.75 6.29
CA SER A 104 -1.20 0.22 5.42
C SER A 104 -1.51 -1.23 5.05
N SER A 105 -1.94 -1.47 3.83
CA SER A 105 -2.20 -2.83 3.34
C SER A 105 -0.93 -3.69 3.29
N THR A 106 0.23 -3.05 3.13
CA THR A 106 1.57 -3.67 3.28
C THR A 106 1.75 -4.26 4.67
N ALA A 107 1.42 -3.50 5.71
CA ALA A 107 1.51 -3.98 7.08
C ALA A 107 0.44 -5.05 7.36
N ALA A 108 -0.75 -4.92 6.77
CA ALA A 108 -1.84 -5.86 6.94
C ALA A 108 -1.48 -7.25 6.37
N ILE A 109 -1.10 -7.32 5.10
CA ILE A 109 -0.74 -8.61 4.46
C ILE A 109 0.56 -9.18 5.03
N GLY A 110 1.57 -8.36 5.29
CA GLY A 110 2.83 -8.80 5.89
C GLY A 110 2.62 -9.39 7.28
N GLY A 111 1.87 -8.69 8.14
CA GLY A 111 1.47 -9.20 9.45
C GLY A 111 0.66 -10.50 9.35
N ALA A 112 -0.30 -10.55 8.42
CA ALA A 112 -1.14 -11.73 8.22
C ALA A 112 -0.35 -12.97 7.76
N VAL A 113 0.62 -12.81 6.86
CA VAL A 113 1.50 -13.90 6.42
C VAL A 113 2.36 -14.40 7.57
N VAL A 114 2.99 -13.51 8.34
CA VAL A 114 3.75 -13.89 9.54
C VAL A 114 2.88 -14.65 10.53
N GLY A 115 1.66 -14.16 10.76
CA GLY A 115 0.68 -14.79 11.65
C GLY A 115 0.28 -16.20 11.21
N ALA A 116 -0.03 -16.38 9.93
CA ALA A 116 -0.38 -17.71 9.39
C ALA A 116 0.79 -18.70 9.49
N LEU A 117 2.03 -18.28 9.19
CA LEU A 117 3.21 -19.13 9.31
C LEU A 117 3.52 -19.49 10.78
N LEU A 118 3.29 -18.57 11.72
CA LEU A 118 3.35 -18.84 13.15
C LEU A 118 2.28 -19.87 13.56
N GLY A 119 1.05 -19.74 13.04
CA GLY A 119 -0.02 -20.71 13.23
C GLY A 119 0.37 -22.10 12.71
N ALA A 120 0.92 -22.19 11.49
CA ALA A 120 1.43 -23.43 10.91
C ALA A 120 2.50 -24.10 11.76
N ARG A 121 3.43 -23.30 12.30
CA ARG A 121 4.46 -23.80 13.20
C ARG A 121 3.88 -24.31 14.52
N ALA A 122 2.88 -23.63 15.08
CA ALA A 122 2.27 -24.02 16.36
C ALA A 122 1.60 -25.41 16.31
N VAL A 123 1.13 -25.83 15.13
CA VAL A 123 0.53 -27.17 14.91
C VAL A 123 1.51 -28.18 14.30
N GLY A 124 2.81 -27.86 14.24
CA GLY A 124 3.84 -28.76 13.71
C GLY A 124 3.81 -28.92 12.19
N LEU A 125 3.07 -28.08 11.44
CA LEU A 125 3.03 -28.12 9.98
C LEU A 125 4.17 -27.33 9.32
N LEU A 126 4.98 -26.62 10.10
CA LEU A 126 6.15 -25.90 9.63
C LEU A 126 7.32 -26.14 10.60
N HIS A 127 8.40 -26.73 10.09
CA HIS A 127 9.60 -27.06 10.85
C HIS A 127 10.75 -26.10 10.52
N GLY A 128 11.60 -25.82 11.52
CA GLY A 128 12.77 -24.94 11.38
C GLY A 128 12.54 -23.49 11.83
N PRO A 129 13.58 -22.64 11.76
CA PRO A 129 13.43 -21.22 12.05
C PRO A 129 12.46 -20.62 11.03
N LEU A 130 11.49 -19.85 11.52
CA LEU A 130 10.63 -19.08 10.64
C LEU A 130 11.53 -18.23 9.72
N PRO A 131 11.26 -18.18 8.41
CA PRO A 131 12.01 -17.35 7.48
C PRO A 131 11.65 -15.86 7.63
N VAL A 132 11.37 -15.42 8.85
CA VAL A 132 11.02 -14.05 9.29
C VAL A 132 12.23 -13.29 9.83
N GLY A 133 13.46 -13.72 9.54
CA GLY A 133 14.71 -13.18 10.10
C GLY A 133 14.99 -11.69 9.78
N PRO A 134 16.22 -11.28 9.40
CA PRO A 134 16.56 -9.87 9.12
C PRO A 134 15.63 -9.15 8.14
N TYR A 135 14.92 -9.91 7.29
CA TYR A 135 13.95 -9.42 6.31
C TYR A 135 12.71 -8.76 6.94
N LEU A 136 12.17 -9.30 8.04
CA LEU A 136 10.99 -8.68 8.68
C LEU A 136 11.37 -7.36 9.37
N SER A 137 12.58 -7.28 9.97
CA SER A 137 13.02 -6.10 10.72
C SER A 137 13.54 -4.97 9.83
N TRP A 138 14.57 -5.21 9.01
CA TRP A 138 15.23 -4.14 8.26
C TRP A 138 14.50 -3.75 6.97
N ASN A 139 13.88 -4.70 6.29
CA ASN A 139 13.30 -4.46 4.97
C ASN A 139 11.79 -4.15 5.01
N VAL A 140 11.09 -4.46 6.11
CA VAL A 140 9.63 -4.23 6.22
C VAL A 140 9.30 -3.29 7.38
N LEU A 141 9.68 -3.64 8.62
CA LEU A 141 9.32 -2.86 9.80
C LEU A 141 9.99 -1.48 9.82
N VAL A 142 11.30 -1.41 9.53
CA VAL A 142 12.03 -0.13 9.51
C VAL A 142 11.43 0.85 8.49
N PRO A 143 11.22 0.49 7.21
CA PRO A 143 10.56 1.39 6.25
C PRO A 143 9.16 1.82 6.69
N LEU A 144 8.34 0.94 7.27
CA LEU A 144 6.99 1.29 7.74
C LEU A 144 7.00 2.32 8.89
N VAL A 145 8.01 2.29 9.75
CA VAL A 145 8.14 3.25 10.87
C VAL A 145 8.85 4.53 10.44
N VAL A 146 9.92 4.40 9.64
CA VAL A 146 10.80 5.52 9.26
C VAL A 146 10.20 6.34 8.13
N SER A 147 9.53 5.73 7.15
CA SER A 147 8.98 6.46 6.00
C SER A 147 7.98 7.58 6.35
N PRO A 148 7.00 7.43 7.27
CA PRO A 148 6.14 8.56 7.65
C PRO A 148 6.92 9.68 8.34
N VAL A 149 7.97 9.35 9.10
CA VAL A 149 8.82 10.34 9.77
C VAL A 149 9.65 11.12 8.75
N VAL A 150 10.26 10.43 7.78
CA VAL A 150 11.00 11.06 6.68
C VAL A 150 10.06 11.90 5.82
N ALA A 151 8.87 11.41 5.50
CA ALA A 151 7.86 12.17 4.75
C ALA A 151 7.43 13.43 5.50
N PHE A 152 7.19 13.33 6.81
CA PHE A 152 6.88 14.46 7.67
C PHE A 152 8.02 15.48 7.67
N ALA A 153 9.24 15.05 7.94
CA ALA A 153 10.40 15.93 8.05
C ALA A 153 10.70 16.62 6.70
N ALA A 154 10.72 15.88 5.60
CA ALA A 154 10.95 16.42 4.27
C ALA A 154 9.88 17.46 3.89
N ALA A 155 8.60 17.15 4.10
CA ALA A 155 7.53 18.10 3.82
C ALA A 155 7.60 19.34 4.73
N TYR A 156 7.87 19.17 6.02
CA TYR A 156 8.02 20.27 6.97
C TYR A 156 9.16 21.21 6.58
N LEU A 157 10.33 20.65 6.22
CA LEU A 157 11.52 21.42 5.86
C LEU A 157 11.41 22.11 4.49
N LEU A 158 10.62 21.57 3.56
CA LEU A 158 10.40 22.17 2.25
C LEU A 158 9.44 23.36 2.27
N VAL A 159 8.58 23.49 3.28
CA VAL A 159 7.60 24.58 3.33
C VAL A 159 8.24 25.97 3.46
N PRO A 160 9.15 26.26 4.40
CA PRO A 160 9.75 27.59 4.53
C PRO A 160 10.42 28.14 3.25
N PRO A 161 11.32 27.39 2.55
CA PRO A 161 11.96 27.90 1.34
C PRO A 161 10.96 28.10 0.19
N LEU A 162 9.97 27.22 0.03
CA LEU A 162 8.99 27.34 -1.05
C LEU A 162 7.98 28.47 -0.80
N VAL A 163 7.56 28.68 0.45
CA VAL A 163 6.76 29.84 0.83
C VAL A 163 7.54 31.14 0.59
N HIS A 164 8.83 31.15 0.93
CA HIS A 164 9.69 32.32 0.67
C HIS A 164 9.81 32.62 -0.82
N LEU A 165 9.97 31.59 -1.65
CA LEU A 165 10.11 31.73 -3.11
C LEU A 165 8.87 32.37 -3.75
N VAL A 166 7.67 32.05 -3.26
CA VAL A 166 6.40 32.52 -3.85
C VAL A 166 5.81 33.75 -3.15
N ARG A 167 6.51 34.34 -2.16
CA ARG A 167 5.97 35.43 -1.32
C ARG A 167 5.59 36.70 -2.07
N HIS A 168 6.13 36.91 -3.28
CA HIS A 168 5.86 38.07 -4.14
C HIS A 168 4.93 37.74 -5.31
N GLU A 169 4.43 36.50 -5.39
CA GLU A 169 3.51 36.08 -6.44
C GLU A 169 2.05 36.34 -6.02
N THR A 170 1.17 36.53 -6.99
CA THR A 170 -0.25 36.71 -6.73
C THR A 170 -0.89 35.40 -6.26
N PRO A 171 -1.87 35.43 -5.33
CA PRO A 171 -2.52 34.22 -4.83
C PRO A 171 -3.11 33.32 -5.93
N GLY A 172 -3.68 33.92 -6.98
CA GLY A 172 -4.23 33.17 -8.13
C GLY A 172 -3.17 32.35 -8.86
N ARG A 173 -1.97 32.90 -9.07
CA ARG A 173 -0.87 32.20 -9.75
C ARG A 173 -0.27 31.10 -8.87
N VAL A 174 -0.15 31.34 -7.57
CA VAL A 174 0.29 30.31 -6.61
C VAL A 174 -0.69 29.14 -6.58
N ASN A 175 -2.00 29.42 -6.52
CA ASN A 175 -3.03 28.38 -6.53
C ASN A 175 -3.01 27.56 -7.84
N PHE A 176 -2.91 28.21 -8.99
CA PHE A 176 -2.82 27.52 -10.28
C PHE A 176 -1.59 26.61 -10.37
N ARG A 177 -0.40 27.13 -10.07
CA ARG A 177 0.85 26.35 -10.08
C ARG A 177 0.80 25.19 -9.08
N SER A 178 0.26 25.44 -7.89
CA SER A 178 0.06 24.41 -6.87
C SER A 178 -0.89 23.32 -7.37
N GLY A 179 -1.95 23.68 -8.09
CA GLY A 179 -2.86 22.73 -8.71
C GLY A 179 -2.16 21.82 -9.73
N VAL A 180 -1.31 22.38 -10.59
CA VAL A 180 -0.51 21.59 -11.53
C VAL A 180 0.41 20.60 -10.80
N VAL A 181 1.11 21.07 -9.76
CA VAL A 181 2.00 20.21 -8.94
C VAL A 181 1.22 19.12 -8.20
N GLN A 182 0.01 19.42 -7.71
CA GLN A 182 -0.83 18.42 -7.08
C GLN A 182 -1.30 17.34 -8.05
N ALA A 183 -1.61 17.71 -9.30
CA ALA A 183 -2.00 16.77 -10.35
C ALA A 183 -0.84 15.85 -10.75
N THR A 184 0.35 16.41 -10.99
CA THR A 184 1.54 15.61 -11.32
C THR A 184 2.01 14.77 -10.14
N GLY A 185 1.94 15.30 -8.92
CA GLY A 185 2.22 14.56 -7.69
C GLY A 185 1.24 13.40 -7.48
N ALA A 186 -0.04 13.58 -7.78
CA ALA A 186 -1.03 12.50 -7.72
C ALA A 186 -0.69 11.37 -8.70
N ALA A 187 -0.30 11.71 -9.93
CA ALA A 187 0.18 10.73 -10.90
C ALA A 187 1.41 9.97 -10.39
N ALA A 188 2.38 10.67 -9.80
CA ALA A 188 3.58 10.04 -9.23
C ALA A 188 3.27 9.09 -8.05
N ILE A 189 2.35 9.47 -7.16
CA ILE A 189 1.89 8.63 -6.04
C ILE A 189 1.22 7.36 -6.58
N HIS A 190 0.29 7.49 -7.53
CA HIS A 190 -0.36 6.34 -8.15
C HIS A 190 0.62 5.45 -8.91
N PHE A 191 1.59 6.03 -9.62
CA PHE A 191 2.60 5.26 -10.31
C PHE A 191 3.47 4.45 -9.34
N GLY A 192 3.97 5.07 -8.26
CA GLY A 192 4.74 4.38 -7.23
C GLY A 192 3.93 3.31 -6.52
N HIS A 193 2.66 3.58 -6.23
CA HIS A 193 1.69 2.63 -5.71
C HIS A 193 1.52 1.42 -6.65
N GLY A 194 1.32 1.65 -7.95
CA GLY A 194 1.21 0.61 -8.96
C GLY A 194 2.41 -0.33 -9.00
N ILE A 195 3.63 0.22 -8.92
CA ILE A 195 4.87 -0.57 -8.86
C ILE A 195 4.89 -1.45 -7.61
N GLN A 196 4.65 -0.86 -6.44
CA GLN A 196 4.78 -1.57 -5.17
C GLN A 196 3.71 -2.66 -5.00
N HIS A 197 2.46 -2.37 -5.35
CA HIS A 197 1.39 -3.36 -5.30
C HIS A 197 1.56 -4.46 -6.32
N ALA A 198 1.95 -4.15 -7.56
CA ALA A 198 2.17 -5.18 -8.57
C ALA A 198 3.26 -6.16 -8.16
N ARG A 199 4.38 -5.70 -7.58
CA ARG A 199 5.43 -6.60 -7.06
C ARG A 199 4.86 -7.58 -6.04
N ARG A 200 4.08 -7.09 -5.08
CA ARG A 200 3.51 -7.92 -4.02
C ARG A 200 2.47 -8.89 -4.54
N THR A 201 1.53 -8.42 -5.35
CA THR A 201 0.47 -9.27 -5.91
C THR A 201 1.03 -10.32 -6.84
N LEU A 202 2.02 -9.97 -7.69
CA LEU A 202 2.68 -10.93 -8.57
C LEU A 202 3.44 -11.98 -7.76
N TRP A 203 4.10 -11.60 -6.66
CA TRP A 203 4.72 -12.56 -5.74
C TRP A 203 3.70 -13.61 -5.23
N ILE A 204 2.56 -13.16 -4.69
CA ILE A 204 1.50 -14.06 -4.19
C ILE A 204 1.00 -14.97 -5.32
N LEU A 205 0.69 -14.40 -6.49
CA LEU A 205 0.19 -15.17 -7.65
C LEU A 205 1.21 -16.19 -8.14
N MET A 206 2.50 -15.84 -8.17
CA MET A 206 3.56 -16.77 -8.57
C MET A 206 3.68 -17.96 -7.62
N VAL A 207 3.57 -17.74 -6.31
CA VAL A 207 3.58 -18.85 -5.33
C VAL A 207 2.40 -19.78 -5.59
N LEU A 208 1.19 -19.24 -5.74
CA LEU A 208 -0.02 -20.04 -5.99
C LEU A 208 0.04 -20.79 -7.32
N MET A 209 0.53 -20.15 -8.38
CA MET A 209 0.73 -20.75 -9.70
C MET A 209 1.80 -21.85 -9.68
N LEU A 210 2.88 -21.68 -8.93
CA LEU A 210 3.95 -22.68 -8.85
C LEU A 210 3.48 -23.96 -8.14
N VAL A 211 2.66 -23.82 -7.10
CA VAL A 211 2.02 -24.98 -6.43
C VAL A 211 1.04 -25.72 -7.34
N LEU A 212 0.43 -25.02 -8.30
CA LEU A 212 -0.41 -25.63 -9.35
C LEU A 212 0.39 -26.36 -10.44
N GLY A 213 1.72 -26.38 -10.39
CA GLY A 213 2.54 -27.06 -11.40
C GLY A 213 2.57 -26.38 -12.76
N SER A 214 2.22 -25.08 -12.83
CA SER A 214 2.13 -24.30 -14.09
C SER A 214 3.45 -24.13 -14.86
N GLY A 215 4.58 -24.64 -14.35
CA GLY A 215 5.89 -24.59 -15.01
C GLY A 215 6.54 -23.20 -15.07
N PHE A 216 5.95 -22.17 -14.43
CA PHE A 216 6.53 -20.83 -14.41
C PHE A 216 7.84 -20.78 -13.59
N SER A 217 8.88 -20.21 -14.19
CA SER A 217 10.12 -19.92 -13.48
C SER A 217 10.03 -18.59 -12.73
N ARG A 218 10.79 -18.46 -11.63
CA ARG A 218 10.87 -17.21 -10.83
C ARG A 218 11.31 -15.99 -11.65
N GLY A 219 11.90 -16.17 -12.83
CA GLY A 219 12.39 -15.08 -13.69
C GLY A 219 11.49 -14.72 -14.88
N SER A 220 10.42 -15.48 -15.14
CA SER A 220 9.61 -15.33 -16.36
C SER A 220 8.13 -15.14 -16.01
N ILE A 221 7.76 -13.92 -15.63
CA ILE A 221 6.36 -13.58 -15.36
C ILE A 221 5.65 -13.29 -16.67
N PRO A 222 4.53 -13.97 -16.97
CA PRO A 222 3.81 -13.74 -18.20
C PRO A 222 3.16 -12.35 -18.19
N VAL A 223 3.29 -11.63 -19.30
CA VAL A 223 2.80 -10.25 -19.44
C VAL A 223 1.30 -10.13 -19.22
N TRP A 224 0.51 -11.15 -19.60
CA TRP A 224 -0.94 -11.15 -19.37
C TRP A 224 -1.30 -11.10 -17.88
N LEU A 225 -0.49 -11.72 -17.00
CA LEU A 225 -0.72 -11.72 -15.55
C LEU A 225 -0.46 -10.33 -14.97
N VAL A 226 0.61 -9.67 -15.45
CA VAL A 226 0.95 -8.29 -15.08
C VAL A 226 -0.15 -7.33 -15.53
N LEU A 227 -0.64 -7.50 -16.76
CA LEU A 227 -1.75 -6.73 -17.31
C LEU A 227 -3.02 -6.94 -16.48
N LEU A 228 -3.35 -8.18 -16.11
CA LEU A 228 -4.50 -8.50 -15.27
C LEU A 228 -4.41 -7.80 -13.91
N VAL A 229 -3.27 -7.89 -13.22
CA VAL A 229 -3.04 -7.20 -11.93
C VAL A 229 -3.20 -5.69 -12.09
N GLY A 230 -2.60 -5.10 -13.13
CA GLY A 230 -2.72 -3.66 -13.39
C GLY A 230 -4.15 -3.22 -13.69
N LEU A 231 -4.91 -4.01 -14.46
CA LEU A 231 -6.32 -3.73 -14.76
C LEU A 231 -7.20 -3.85 -13.51
N CYS A 232 -7.00 -4.88 -12.68
CA CYS A 232 -7.70 -5.01 -11.40
C CYS A 232 -7.41 -3.83 -10.46
N LEU A 233 -6.14 -3.41 -10.37
CA LEU A 233 -5.73 -2.28 -9.53
C LEU A 233 -6.32 -0.96 -10.05
N GLY A 234 -6.27 -0.75 -11.37
CA GLY A 234 -6.89 0.39 -12.03
C GLY A 234 -8.40 0.43 -11.84
N PHE A 235 -9.08 -0.70 -12.03
CA PHE A 235 -10.52 -0.85 -11.79
C PHE A 235 -10.89 -0.52 -10.35
N GLY A 236 -10.17 -1.07 -9.37
CA GLY A 236 -10.32 -0.71 -7.96
C GLY A 236 -10.16 0.79 -7.74
N THR A 237 -9.14 1.40 -8.34
CA THR A 237 -8.90 2.85 -8.25
C THR A 237 -10.10 3.66 -8.73
N LEU A 238 -10.79 3.23 -9.79
CA LEU A 238 -12.00 3.90 -10.30
C LEU A 238 -13.20 3.84 -9.34
N LEU A 239 -13.25 2.85 -8.43
CA LEU A 239 -14.26 2.80 -7.37
C LEU A 239 -14.04 3.88 -6.29
N GLY A 240 -12.81 4.41 -6.21
CA GLY A 240 -12.41 5.51 -5.32
C GLY A 240 -12.29 5.12 -3.85
N GLY A 241 -12.03 6.09 -2.98
CA GLY A 241 -11.78 5.84 -1.55
C GLY A 241 -12.28 6.98 -0.67
N TRP A 242 -13.41 7.59 -1.05
CA TRP A 242 -13.82 8.91 -0.56
C TRP A 242 -13.95 9.04 0.96
N ARG A 243 -14.26 7.94 1.66
CA ARG A 243 -14.28 7.89 3.13
C ARG A 243 -12.94 8.25 3.75
N ILE A 244 -11.86 7.63 3.26
CA ILE A 244 -10.48 7.88 3.73
C ILE A 244 -9.99 9.22 3.17
N ALA A 245 -10.30 9.53 1.91
CA ALA A 245 -9.90 10.79 1.29
C ALA A 245 -10.42 12.03 2.06
N TYR A 246 -11.64 11.94 2.60
CA TYR A 246 -12.21 12.96 3.46
C TYR A 246 -11.43 13.13 4.77
N THR A 247 -11.01 12.04 5.41
CA THR A 247 -10.17 12.10 6.62
C THR A 247 -8.83 12.77 6.32
N LEU A 248 -8.12 12.31 5.29
CA LEU A 248 -6.80 12.84 4.90
C LEU A 248 -6.85 14.33 4.56
N SER A 249 -7.87 14.73 3.80
CA SER A 249 -7.96 16.09 3.30
C SER A 249 -8.48 17.07 4.36
N SER A 250 -9.33 16.65 5.29
CA SER A 250 -10.11 17.57 6.13
C SER A 250 -9.99 17.34 7.64
N ARG A 251 -9.56 16.16 8.09
CA ARG A 251 -9.54 15.79 9.52
C ARG A 251 -8.15 15.50 10.08
N VAL A 252 -7.09 15.63 9.28
CA VAL A 252 -5.71 15.45 9.77
C VAL A 252 -5.11 16.80 10.13
N VAL A 253 -5.08 17.74 9.18
CA VAL A 253 -4.56 19.09 9.36
C VAL A 253 -5.18 20.04 8.34
N THR A 254 -5.33 21.31 8.69
CA THR A 254 -5.73 22.36 7.73
C THR A 254 -4.55 22.72 6.83
N LEU A 255 -4.81 22.82 5.53
CA LEU A 255 -3.81 23.05 4.49
C LEU A 255 -4.36 24.05 3.48
N ASP A 256 -3.46 24.83 2.88
CA ASP A 256 -3.67 25.60 1.66
C ASP A 256 -3.15 24.83 0.42
N PRO A 257 -3.47 25.29 -0.81
CA PRO A 257 -3.05 24.61 -2.03
C PRO A 257 -1.53 24.43 -2.17
N LEU A 258 -0.71 25.39 -1.72
CA LEU A 258 0.74 25.32 -1.82
C LEU A 258 1.29 24.24 -0.90
N ARG A 259 0.87 24.20 0.37
CA ARG A 259 1.26 23.14 1.29
C ARG A 259 0.74 21.77 0.85
N GLY A 260 -0.45 21.73 0.23
CA GLY A 260 -0.97 20.53 -0.42
C GLY A 260 -0.10 20.04 -1.58
N ALA A 261 0.40 20.96 -2.42
CA ALA A 261 1.35 20.63 -3.48
C ALA A 261 2.66 20.06 -2.92
N ILE A 262 3.20 20.66 -1.87
CA ILE A 262 4.43 20.18 -1.21
C ILE A 262 4.22 18.75 -0.66
N ALA A 263 3.09 18.49 0.00
CA ALA A 263 2.77 17.17 0.50
C ALA A 263 2.68 16.13 -0.65
N GLN A 264 2.04 16.47 -1.78
CA GLN A 264 1.97 15.59 -2.96
C GLN A 264 3.35 15.35 -3.58
N THR A 265 4.20 16.38 -3.68
CA THR A 265 5.56 16.25 -4.20
C THR A 265 6.40 15.31 -3.35
N VAL A 266 6.40 15.48 -2.03
CA VAL A 266 7.17 14.62 -1.11
C VAL A 266 6.66 13.18 -1.16
N SER A 267 5.35 12.99 -1.13
CA SER A 267 4.74 11.65 -1.19
C SER A 267 5.05 10.96 -2.51
N GLY A 268 4.87 11.67 -3.63
CA GLY A 268 5.16 11.15 -4.96
C GLY A 268 6.65 10.84 -5.15
N ALA A 269 7.54 11.70 -4.68
CA ALA A 269 8.98 11.48 -4.74
C ALA A 269 9.40 10.26 -3.92
N LEU A 270 8.94 10.13 -2.67
CA LEU A 270 9.28 8.99 -1.82
C LEU A 270 8.74 7.67 -2.38
N LEU A 271 7.49 7.64 -2.86
CA LEU A 271 6.92 6.45 -3.45
C LEU A 271 7.54 6.08 -4.80
N PHE A 272 7.93 7.08 -5.59
CA PHE A 272 8.68 6.86 -6.84
C PHE A 272 10.07 6.29 -6.53
N VAL A 273 10.82 6.89 -5.61
CA VAL A 273 12.17 6.41 -5.22
C VAL A 273 12.09 5.02 -4.59
N GLY A 274 11.21 4.82 -3.60
CA GLY A 274 11.05 3.54 -2.92
C GLY A 274 10.35 2.47 -3.77
N GLY A 275 9.66 2.84 -4.85
CA GLY A 275 9.11 1.90 -5.82
C GLY A 275 10.11 1.57 -6.93
N PHE A 276 10.61 2.58 -7.64
CA PHE A 276 11.41 2.39 -8.85
C PHE A 276 12.89 2.10 -8.57
N LEU A 277 13.52 2.88 -7.66
CA LEU A 277 14.98 2.82 -7.43
C LEU A 277 15.39 1.77 -6.40
N SER A 278 14.48 1.44 -5.48
CA SER A 278 14.74 0.46 -4.42
C SER A 278 13.58 -0.52 -4.32
N PRO A 279 13.79 -1.77 -3.90
CA PRO A 279 12.71 -2.71 -3.59
C PRO A 279 12.16 -2.52 -2.17
N ILE A 280 12.31 -1.33 -1.57
CA ILE A 280 11.86 -1.08 -0.20
C ILE A 280 10.33 -0.91 -0.18
N PRO A 281 9.57 -1.76 0.54
CA PRO A 281 8.13 -1.63 0.66
C PRO A 281 7.79 -0.40 1.49
N LEU A 282 7.22 0.62 0.84
CA LEU A 282 6.71 1.80 1.51
C LEU A 282 5.19 1.70 1.65
N SER A 283 4.66 2.30 2.72
CA SER A 283 3.21 2.46 2.82
C SER A 283 2.81 3.80 2.20
N THR A 284 1.96 3.75 1.19
CA THR A 284 1.34 4.94 0.56
C THR A 284 0.56 5.75 1.59
N SER A 285 -0.28 5.09 2.39
CA SER A 285 -1.06 5.72 3.45
C SER A 285 -0.19 6.42 4.49
N GLN A 286 0.88 5.78 4.96
CA GLN A 286 1.77 6.38 5.96
C GLN A 286 2.61 7.51 5.37
N THR A 287 3.15 7.32 4.17
CA THR A 287 3.98 8.31 3.48
C THR A 287 3.14 9.56 3.16
N SER A 288 1.96 9.40 2.55
CA SER A 288 1.08 10.51 2.22
C SER A 288 0.57 11.25 3.45
N THR A 289 0.13 10.52 4.49
CA THR A 289 -0.32 11.14 5.74
C THR A 289 0.82 11.86 6.45
N GLY A 290 2.02 11.28 6.48
CA GLY A 290 3.22 11.89 7.04
C GLY A 290 3.57 13.21 6.35
N ALA A 291 3.58 13.23 5.02
CA ALA A 291 3.83 14.44 4.23
C ALA A 291 2.75 15.51 4.42
N ILE A 292 1.47 15.11 4.45
CA ILE A 292 0.32 15.99 4.76
C ILE A 292 0.50 16.65 6.12
N LEU A 293 0.79 15.85 7.15
CA LEU A 293 1.05 16.35 8.49
C LEU A 293 2.27 17.27 8.50
N GLY A 294 3.38 16.89 7.89
CA GLY A 294 4.61 17.68 7.84
C GLY A 294 4.39 19.06 7.23
N ALA A 295 3.80 19.10 6.03
CA ALA A 295 3.51 20.35 5.34
C ALA A 295 2.53 21.24 6.14
N GLY A 296 1.48 20.65 6.70
CA GLY A 296 0.49 21.36 7.51
C GLY A 296 0.99 21.76 8.89
N SER A 297 2.12 21.20 9.33
CA SER A 297 2.74 21.56 10.61
C SER A 297 3.66 22.78 10.48
N ALA A 298 4.19 23.03 9.29
CA ALA A 298 5.02 24.18 8.96
C ALA A 298 4.16 25.42 8.63
N GLN A 299 3.28 25.81 9.56
CA GLN A 299 2.46 27.02 9.42
C GLN A 299 2.31 27.76 10.75
N LYS A 300 2.15 29.10 10.69
CA LYS A 300 2.10 29.98 11.86
C LYS A 300 0.92 29.66 12.80
N PHE A 301 -0.24 29.31 12.24
CA PHE A 301 -1.44 28.92 12.99
C PHE A 301 -1.79 27.47 12.62
N ARG A 302 -1.10 26.52 13.26
CA ARG A 302 -1.25 25.09 12.97
C ARG A 302 -2.54 24.55 13.56
N THR A 303 -3.47 24.11 12.71
CA THR A 303 -4.68 23.40 13.16
C THR A 303 -4.54 21.90 12.88
N VAL A 304 -3.86 21.20 13.78
CA VAL A 304 -3.78 19.73 13.75
C VAL A 304 -4.86 19.12 14.63
N TYR A 305 -5.59 18.17 14.07
CA TYR A 305 -6.63 17.45 14.79
C TYR A 305 -6.01 16.28 15.56
N HIS A 306 -5.45 16.58 16.73
CA HIS A 306 -4.68 15.63 17.55
C HIS A 306 -5.39 14.29 17.79
N GLN A 307 -6.69 14.31 18.09
CA GLN A 307 -7.46 13.08 18.31
C GLN A 307 -7.46 12.17 17.07
N THR A 308 -7.56 12.75 15.88
CA THR A 308 -7.49 11.99 14.63
C THR A 308 -6.09 11.47 14.39
N VAL A 309 -5.05 12.28 14.61
CA VAL A 309 -3.65 11.85 14.46
C VAL A 309 -3.32 10.68 15.38
N VAL A 310 -3.74 10.72 16.65
CA VAL A 310 -3.52 9.62 17.60
C VAL A 310 -4.23 8.35 17.14
N ARG A 311 -5.49 8.43 16.71
CA ARG A 311 -6.22 7.26 16.16
C ARG A 311 -5.51 6.67 14.94
N LEU A 312 -4.94 7.54 14.10
CA LEU A 312 -4.25 7.17 12.88
C LEU A 312 -2.95 6.41 13.20
N LEU A 313 -2.12 6.95 14.10
CA LEU A 313 -0.91 6.28 14.60
C LEU A 313 -1.23 4.95 15.30
N LEU A 314 -2.28 4.91 16.12
CA LEU A 314 -2.74 3.67 16.75
C LEU A 314 -3.16 2.63 15.71
N THR A 315 -3.91 3.03 14.67
CA THR A 315 -4.29 2.13 13.58
C THR A 315 -3.04 1.54 12.92
N TRP A 316 -2.02 2.35 12.63
CA TRP A 316 -0.79 1.87 12.01
C TRP A 316 -0.03 0.85 12.85
N ILE A 317 0.08 1.10 14.16
CA ILE A 317 0.79 0.20 15.09
C ILE A 317 0.02 -1.12 15.24
N VAL A 318 -1.31 -1.06 15.29
CA VAL A 318 -2.19 -2.20 15.57
C VAL A 318 -2.46 -3.07 14.33
N THR A 319 -2.37 -2.52 13.12
CA THR A 319 -2.66 -3.23 11.86
C THR A 319 -1.90 -4.55 11.74
N ALA A 320 -0.56 -4.54 11.82
CA ALA A 320 0.22 -5.77 11.64
C ALA A 320 -0.03 -6.82 12.74
N PRO A 321 -0.04 -6.46 14.05
CA PRO A 321 -0.39 -7.40 15.12
C PRO A 321 -1.78 -8.00 14.98
N VAL A 322 -2.82 -7.19 14.70
CA VAL A 322 -4.19 -7.70 14.59
C VAL A 322 -4.34 -8.61 13.39
N CYS A 323 -3.81 -8.22 12.23
CA CYS A 323 -3.83 -9.08 11.05
C CYS A 323 -3.05 -10.38 11.28
N GLY A 324 -1.91 -10.32 11.99
CA GLY A 324 -1.15 -11.52 12.35
C GLY A 324 -1.94 -12.45 13.27
N LEU A 325 -2.56 -11.92 14.31
CA LEU A 325 -3.39 -12.72 15.23
C LEU A 325 -4.58 -13.36 14.51
N VAL A 326 -5.34 -12.59 13.74
CA VAL A 326 -6.52 -13.10 13.02
C VAL A 326 -6.12 -14.16 12.00
N SER A 327 -5.08 -13.92 11.20
CA SER A 327 -4.61 -14.87 10.20
C SER A 327 -4.04 -16.15 10.83
N GLY A 328 -3.32 -16.03 11.95
CA GLY A 328 -2.86 -17.18 12.73
C GLY A 328 -4.02 -18.01 13.29
N MET A 329 -5.04 -17.36 13.84
CA MET A 329 -6.25 -18.03 14.33
C MET A 329 -7.01 -18.74 13.19
N LEU A 330 -7.13 -18.10 12.02
CA LEU A 330 -7.73 -18.73 10.84
C LEU A 330 -6.92 -19.95 10.38
N PHE A 331 -5.59 -19.86 10.39
CA PHE A 331 -4.74 -21.00 10.06
C PHE A 331 -4.95 -22.15 11.06
N LEU A 332 -4.94 -21.87 12.36
CA LEU A 332 -5.18 -22.88 13.40
C LEU A 332 -6.55 -23.55 13.22
N ALA A 333 -7.58 -22.78 12.90
CA ALA A 333 -8.92 -23.32 12.64
C ALA A 333 -8.98 -24.23 11.41
N LEU A 334 -8.20 -23.95 10.37
CA LEU A 334 -8.13 -24.78 9.15
C LEU A 334 -7.15 -25.95 9.27
N SER A 335 -6.24 -25.93 10.26
CA SER A 335 -5.22 -26.96 10.42
C SER A 335 -5.74 -28.40 10.50
N PRO A 336 -6.91 -28.73 11.11
CA PRO A 336 -7.40 -30.10 11.16
C PRO A 336 -7.81 -30.67 9.78
N LEU A 337 -8.01 -29.80 8.79
CA LEU A 337 -8.36 -30.18 7.42
C LEU A 337 -7.12 -30.41 6.55
N LEU A 338 -5.95 -30.02 7.03
CA LEU A 338 -4.70 -30.23 6.31
C LEU A 338 -4.20 -31.65 6.54
N PRO A 339 -3.68 -32.32 5.51
CA PRO A 339 -3.07 -33.63 5.70
C PRO A 339 -1.92 -33.49 6.70
N ALA A 340 -1.88 -34.37 7.71
CA ALA A 340 -0.72 -34.47 8.58
C ALA A 340 0.51 -34.69 7.71
N LEU A 341 1.52 -33.82 7.83
CA LEU A 341 2.80 -34.04 7.19
C LEU A 341 3.38 -35.36 7.76
N PRO A 342 3.89 -36.26 6.90
CA PRO A 342 4.47 -37.53 7.34
C PRO A 342 5.69 -37.34 8.24
#